data_AF-A0A7L2GCL0-F1
#
_entry.id   AF-A0A7L2GCL0-F1
#
_cell.length_a   1.000
_cell.length_b   1.000
_cell.length_c   1.000
_cell.angle_alpha   90.00
_cell.angle_beta   90.00
_cell.angle_gamma   90.00
#
_symmetry.space_group_name_H-M   'P 1'
#
loop_
_entity.id
_entity.type
_entity.pdbx_description
1 polymer ?
#
loop_
_entity_poly.entity_id
_entity_poly.type
_entity_poly.pdbx_seq_one_letter_code
_entity_poly.pdbx_strand_id
1 'polypeptide(L)' 'YCAECGGPHPAEEGDFWAESSLLGLKITYFAMMDGKIYDITEWAGCQRVGIAPDTHRVPYHISFGSRGPGPPGRQR' A
#
# COMPACT_ATOMS: atom_id res chain seq x y z
N TYR A 1 -5.07 6.04 -8.98
CA TYR A 1 -5.88 7.16 -9.50
C TYR A 1 -5.99 8.18 -8.38
N CYS A 2 -6.00 9.48 -8.67
CA CYS A 2 -6.17 10.53 -7.67
C CYS A 2 -7.50 11.26 -7.91
N ALA A 3 -8.39 11.26 -6.92
CA ALA A 3 -9.67 11.94 -6.99
C ALA A 3 -9.52 13.48 -7.03
N GLU A 4 -8.49 14.03 -6.38
CA GLU A 4 -8.24 15.47 -6.34
C GLU A 4 -7.72 16.02 -7.68
N CYS A 5 -6.84 15.26 -8.36
CA CYS A 5 -6.27 15.66 -9.65
C CYS A 5 -7.06 15.13 -10.86
N GLY A 6 -7.96 14.18 -10.66
CA GLY A 6 -8.77 13.58 -11.73
C GLY A 6 -7.99 12.64 -12.66
N GLY A 7 -6.86 12.09 -12.21
CA GLY A 7 -5.98 11.29 -13.07
C GLY A 7 -4.95 10.43 -12.32
N PRO A 8 -4.15 9.62 -13.04
CA PRO A 8 -3.09 8.80 -12.46
C PRO A 8 -1.85 9.64 -12.12
N HIS A 9 -1.13 9.21 -11.08
CA HIS A 9 0.19 9.71 -10.72
C HIS A 9 1.23 8.59 -10.86
N PRO A 10 2.51 8.91 -11.11
CA PRO A 10 3.57 7.92 -11.06
C PRO A 10 3.69 7.38 -9.63
N ALA A 11 3.87 6.06 -9.51
CA ALA A 11 4.18 5.39 -8.25
C ALA A 11 5.69 5.19 -8.13
N GLU A 12 6.23 5.41 -6.94
CA GLU A 12 7.62 5.20 -6.57
C GLU A 12 7.81 3.85 -5.88
N GLU A 13 9.04 3.35 -5.84
CA GLU A 13 9.37 2.08 -5.16
C GLU A 13 9.00 2.13 -3.67
N GLY A 14 8.22 1.14 -3.24
CA GLY A 14 7.68 1.07 -1.88
C GLY A 14 6.38 1.83 -1.66
N ASP A 15 5.81 2.46 -2.71
CA ASP A 15 4.50 3.10 -2.63
C ASP A 15 3.40 2.07 -2.41
N PHE A 16 2.48 2.43 -1.53
CA PHE A 16 1.32 1.61 -1.21
C PHE A 16 0.04 2.45 -1.19
N TRP A 17 -0.90 2.14 -2.08
CA TRP A 17 -2.14 2.90 -2.26
C TRP A 17 -3.36 2.00 -2.45
N ALA A 18 -4.53 2.62 -2.42
CA ALA A 18 -5.80 1.97 -2.72
C ALA A 18 -6.51 2.75 -3.83
N GLU A 19 -7.21 2.03 -4.71
CA GLU A 19 -8.08 2.61 -5.72
C GLU A 19 -9.49 2.09 -5.54
N SER A 20 -10.47 2.97 -5.72
CA SER A 20 -11.87 2.57 -5.74
C SER A 20 -12.33 2.25 -7.17
N SER A 21 -13.22 1.28 -7.28
CA SER A 21 -13.85 0.87 -8.54
C SER A 21 -15.32 0.51 -8.28
N LEU A 22 -16.09 0.30 -9.35
CA LEU A 22 -17.53 0.01 -9.27
C LEU A 22 -18.28 1.08 -8.44
N LEU A 23 -18.02 2.36 -8.72
CA LEU A 23 -18.61 3.50 -7.98
C LEU A 23 -18.34 3.47 -6.47
N GLY A 24 -17.18 2.92 -6.06
CA GLY A 24 -16.77 2.85 -4.65
C GLY A 24 -17.11 1.54 -3.95
N LEU A 25 -17.78 0.60 -4.61
CA LEU A 25 -18.15 -0.69 -4.01
C LEU A 25 -16.98 -1.66 -3.85
N LYS A 26 -15.96 -1.53 -4.70
CA LYS A 26 -14.77 -2.38 -4.66
C LYS A 26 -13.53 -1.51 -4.45
N ILE A 27 -12.81 -1.79 -3.37
CA ILE A 27 -11.51 -1.20 -3.08
C ILE A 27 -10.44 -2.23 -3.41
N THR A 28 -9.47 -1.84 -4.23
CA THR A 28 -8.31 -2.67 -4.62
C THR A 28 -7.06 -2.00 -4.07
N TYR A 29 -6.17 -2.79 -3.48
CA TYR A 29 -4.92 -2.30 -2.89
C TYR A 29 -3.75 -2.66 -3.78
N PHE A 30 -2.84 -1.71 -3.99
CA PHE A 30 -1.70 -1.87 -4.88
C PHE A 30 -0.39 -1.46 -4.21
N ALA A 31 0.68 -2.17 -4.51
CA ALA A 31 2.04 -1.81 -4.11
C ALA A 31 2.98 -1.78 -5.32
N MET A 32 3.92 -0.83 -5.32
CA MET A 32 5.03 -0.78 -6.26
C MET A 32 6.25 -1.47 -5.62
N MET A 33 6.69 -2.58 -6.18
CA MET A 33 7.85 -3.34 -5.71
C MET A 33 8.63 -3.89 -6.90
N ASP A 34 9.96 -3.89 -6.84
CA ASP A 34 10.83 -4.42 -7.89
C ASP A 34 10.50 -3.85 -9.28
N GLY A 35 10.13 -2.57 -9.35
CA GLY A 35 9.70 -1.91 -10.59
C GLY A 35 8.37 -2.41 -11.18
N LYS A 36 7.54 -3.11 -10.41
CA LYS A 36 6.24 -3.66 -10.84
C LYS A 36 5.14 -3.31 -9.84
N ILE A 37 3.92 -3.19 -10.37
CA ILE A 37 2.71 -2.99 -9.57
C ILE A 37 2.06 -4.34 -9.29
N TYR A 38 1.77 -4.61 -8.02
CA TYR A 38 1.11 -5.83 -7.55
C TYR A 38 -0.25 -5.50 -6.95
N ASP A 39 -1.27 -6.30 -7.25
CA ASP A 39 -2.52 -6.32 -6.48
C ASP A 39 -2.25 -7.08 -5.18
N ILE A 40 -2.38 -6.38 -4.06
CA ILE A 40 -2.15 -6.94 -2.72
C ILE A 40 -3.40 -6.88 -1.86
N THR A 41 -4.59 -6.86 -2.47
CA THR A 41 -5.88 -6.77 -1.77
C THR A 41 -6.07 -7.89 -0.75
N GLU A 42 -5.69 -9.13 -1.07
CA GLU A 42 -5.76 -10.25 -0.12
C GLU A 42 -4.82 -10.05 1.07
N TRP A 43 -3.56 -9.66 0.80
CA TRP A 43 -2.59 -9.39 1.85
C TRP A 43 -3.03 -8.22 2.75
N ALA A 44 -3.52 -7.13 2.16
CA ALA A 44 -4.04 -5.98 2.88
C ALA A 44 -5.23 -6.36 3.77
N GLY A 45 -6.11 -7.24 3.28
CA GLY A 45 -7.20 -7.84 4.06
C GLY A 45 -6.70 -8.66 5.24
N CYS A 46 -5.71 -9.54 5.03
CA CYS A 46 -5.09 -10.32 6.10
C CYS A 46 -4.42 -9.46 7.17
N GLN A 47 -3.75 -8.37 6.77
CA GLN A 47 -3.10 -7.43 7.68
C GLN A 47 -4.05 -6.35 8.25
N ARG A 48 -5.31 -6.32 7.79
CA ARG A 48 -6.32 -5.31 8.15
C ARG A 48 -5.85 -3.89 7.87
N VAL A 49 -5.19 -3.68 6.74
CA VAL A 49 -4.71 -2.35 6.36
C VAL A 49 -5.90 -1.48 5.93
N GLY A 50 -5.98 -0.27 6.50
CA GLY A 50 -7.00 0.73 6.18
C GLY A 50 -6.38 1.94 5.49
N ILE A 51 -6.45 1.97 4.16
CA ILE A 51 -6.05 3.14 3.35
C ILE A 51 -7.28 3.67 2.64
N ALA A 52 -7.50 4.98 2.73
CA ALA A 52 -8.53 5.63 1.95
C ALA A 52 -8.18 5.52 0.45
N PRO A 53 -9.11 5.09 -0.41
CA PRO A 53 -8.85 5.01 -1.84
C PRO A 53 -8.67 6.40 -2.46
N ASP A 54 -7.96 6.44 -3.58
CA ASP A 54 -7.87 7.57 -4.50
C ASP A 54 -7.28 8.86 -3.90
N THR A 55 -6.46 8.74 -2.84
CA THR A 55 -5.80 9.88 -2.20
C THR A 55 -4.71 10.48 -3.08
N HIS A 56 -4.53 11.81 -3.01
CA HIS A 56 -3.47 12.49 -3.76
C HIS A 56 -2.06 12.12 -3.30
N ARG A 57 -1.90 11.84 -2.02
CA ARG A 57 -0.63 11.38 -1.45
C ARG A 57 -0.74 9.93 -1.04
N VAL A 58 0.30 9.18 -1.34
CA VAL A 58 0.52 7.85 -0.81
C VAL A 58 0.74 8.00 0.70
N PRO A 59 -0.18 7.53 1.56
CA PRO A 59 -0.12 7.83 2.99
C PRO A 59 0.96 7.02 3.72
N TYR A 60 1.48 5.96 3.10
CA TYR A 60 2.48 5.08 3.69
C TYR A 60 3.58 4.74 2.67
N HIS A 61 4.82 5.10 3.00
CA HIS A 61 6.00 4.47 2.39
C HIS A 61 6.39 3.30 3.28
N ILE A 62 6.21 2.07 2.79
CA ILE A 62 6.64 0.88 3.53
C ILE A 62 8.14 0.75 3.31
N SER A 63 8.93 1.04 4.35
CA SER A 63 10.30 0.54 4.38
C SER A 63 10.22 -0.97 4.54
N PHE A 64 10.54 -1.73 3.48
CA PHE A 64 10.80 -3.16 3.62
C PHE A 64 11.99 -3.28 4.56
N GLY A 65 11.70 -3.51 5.84
CA GLY A 65 12.73 -3.80 6.83
C GLY A 65 13.52 -4.98 6.29
N SER A 66 14.78 -4.72 5.92
CA SER A 66 15.78 -5.78 5.96
C SER A 66 15.59 -6.43 7.31
N ARG A 67 15.31 -7.74 7.34
CA ARG A 67 15.29 -8.51 8.58
C ARG A 67 16.71 -8.47 9.14
N GLY A 68 17.07 -7.39 9.81
CA GLY A 68 18.14 -7.37 10.78
C GLY A 68 17.79 -8.41 11.85
N PRO A 69 18.78 -9.11 12.42
CA PRO A 69 18.53 -10.06 13.49
C PRO A 69 17.75 -9.34 14.58
N GLY A 70 16.58 -9.89 14.93
CA GLY A 70 15.72 -9.31 15.97
C GLY A 70 16.51 -9.11 17.27
N PRO A 71 16.13 -8.12 18.10
CA PRO A 71 16.82 -7.89 19.36
C PRO A 71 16.78 -9.17 20.21
N PRO A 72 17.87 -9.50 20.92
CA PRO A 72 17.92 -10.71 21.74
C PRO A 72 16.79 -10.67 22.76
N GLY A 73 16.02 -11.76 22.82
CA GLY A 73 14.83 -11.90 23.64
C GLY A 73 15.07 -11.50 25.09
N ARG A 74 14.18 -10.66 25.63
CA ARG A 74 14.15 -10.38 27.06
C ARG A 74 13.42 -11.52 27.76
N GLN A 75 14.21 -12.41 28.35
CA GLN A 75 13.78 -13.45 29.28
C GLN A 75 13.10 -12.79 30.51
N ARG A 76 11.95 -13.33 30.90
CA ARG A 76 11.38 -13.19 32.24
C ARG A 76 11.20 -14.58 32.83
#